data_AF-A0A225UCK2-F1
#
_entry.id   AF-A0A225UCK2-F1
#
_cell.length_a   1.000
_cell.length_b   1.000
_cell.length_c   1.000
_cell.angle_alpha   90.00
_cell.angle_beta   90.00
_cell.angle_gamma   90.00
#
_symmetry.space_group_name_H-M   'P 1'
#
loop_
_entity.id
_entity.type
_entity.pdbx_description
1 polymer ?
#
loop_
_entity_poly.entity_id
_entity_poly.type
_entity_poly.pdbx_seq_one_letter_code
_entity_poly.pdbx_strand_id
1 'polypeptide(L)'
;MVGDAKDEYVTYTIVITPQTATTPADTAKVKLKKYRGASVREWLKWGYEFRQLAKKKNWNDGQKGANLGVLIEGELAVVELREEASKKQETFETFFSNVGFLSVPSDFAEDLDNELWHMKKHQDKSVHKFAARVK
;
A
#
# COMPACT_ATOMS: atom_id res chain seq x y z
N MET A 1 8.38 -16.58 18.02
CA MET A 1 7.06 -17.22 17.81
C MET A 1 6.84 -17.31 16.32
N VAL A 2 6.61 -18.50 15.77
CA VAL A 2 6.31 -18.68 14.35
C VAL A 2 4.86 -18.28 14.17
N GLY A 3 4.63 -17.06 13.68
CA GLY A 3 3.28 -16.58 13.37
C GLY A 3 2.67 -17.45 12.28
N ASP A 4 1.44 -17.93 12.53
CA ASP A 4 0.69 -18.78 11.63
C ASP A 4 0.52 -18.05 10.28
N ALA A 5 0.87 -18.67 9.15
CA ALA A 5 0.85 -18.02 7.83
C ALA A 5 -0.53 -17.49 7.41
N LYS A 6 -1.59 -17.88 8.14
CA LYS A 6 -2.96 -17.37 7.99
C LYS A 6 -3.14 -15.94 8.47
N ASP A 7 -2.31 -15.45 9.40
CA ASP A 7 -2.44 -14.10 9.97
C ASP A 7 -1.73 -13.03 9.13
N GLU A 8 -0.95 -13.42 8.12
CA GLU A 8 -0.15 -12.51 7.29
C GLU A 8 -0.97 -11.84 6.18
N TYR A 9 -2.10 -12.41 5.76
CA TYR A 9 -2.89 -11.92 4.63
C TYR A 9 -4.36 -11.73 4.97
N VAL A 10 -4.94 -10.64 4.47
CA VAL A 10 -6.39 -10.45 4.45
C VAL A 10 -6.92 -10.84 3.06
N THR A 11 -7.96 -11.67 3.03
CA THR A 11 -8.58 -12.12 1.78
C THR A 11 -9.85 -11.32 1.50
N TYR A 12 -9.91 -10.72 0.32
CA TYR A 12 -11.04 -9.96 -0.18
C TYR A 12 -11.71 -10.68 -1.34
N THR A 13 -13.03 -10.73 -1.31
CA THR A 13 -13.84 -11.22 -2.43
C THR A 13 -14.27 -10.05 -3.30
N ILE A 14 -13.98 -10.09 -4.58
CA ILE A 14 -14.44 -9.14 -5.60
C ILE A 14 -15.55 -9.83 -6.39
N VAL A 15 -16.69 -9.17 -6.55
CA VAL A 15 -17.77 -9.63 -7.43
C VAL A 15 -17.41 -9.22 -8.85
N ILE A 16 -17.27 -10.20 -9.75
CA ILE A 16 -17.03 -10.00 -11.19
C ILE A 16 -18.37 -9.83 -11.88
N THR A 17 -19.27 -10.78 -11.64
CA THR A 17 -20.63 -10.79 -12.17
C THR A 17 -21.59 -10.84 -11.00
N PRO A 18 -22.53 -9.90 -10.85
CA PRO A 18 -23.48 -9.91 -9.74
C PRO A 18 -24.41 -11.12 -9.83
N GLN A 19 -24.88 -11.56 -8.66
CA GLN A 19 -25.90 -12.60 -8.57
C GLN A 19 -27.19 -12.15 -9.27
N THR A 20 -27.81 -13.05 -10.02
CA THR A 20 -29.17 -12.88 -10.56
C THR A 20 -30.13 -13.85 -9.86
N ALA A 21 -31.42 -13.79 -10.20
CA ALA A 21 -32.43 -14.67 -9.63
C ALA A 21 -32.12 -16.18 -9.84
N THR A 22 -31.38 -16.52 -10.89
CA THR A 22 -31.10 -17.91 -11.29
C THR A 22 -29.62 -18.27 -11.26
N THR A 23 -28.73 -17.29 -11.16
CA THR A 23 -27.28 -17.50 -11.30
C THR A 23 -26.54 -16.90 -10.11
N PRO A 24 -25.73 -17.68 -9.37
CA PRO A 24 -24.86 -17.14 -8.32
C PRO A 24 -23.89 -16.08 -8.83
N ALA A 25 -23.40 -15.23 -7.92
CA ALA A 25 -22.37 -14.26 -8.28
C ALA A 25 -21.05 -14.96 -8.63
N ASP A 26 -20.45 -14.54 -9.74
CA ASP A 26 -19.06 -14.89 -10.04
C ASP A 26 -18.14 -14.00 -9.21
N THR A 27 -17.19 -14.62 -8.53
CA THR A 27 -16.30 -13.89 -7.63
C THR A 27 -14.84 -14.28 -7.80
N ALA A 28 -13.94 -13.31 -7.59
CA ALA A 28 -12.51 -13.53 -7.47
C ALA A 28 -12.07 -13.29 -6.03
N LYS A 29 -11.07 -14.06 -5.58
CA LYS A 29 -10.39 -13.81 -4.30
C LYS A 29 -9.09 -13.07 -4.56
N VAL A 30 -8.90 -11.96 -3.87
CA VAL A 30 -7.64 -11.20 -3.85
C VAL A 30 -7.10 -11.23 -2.43
N LYS A 31 -5.82 -11.56 -2.29
CA LYS A 31 -5.12 -11.49 -1.00
C LYS A 31 -4.27 -10.24 -0.98
N LEU A 32 -4.33 -9.51 0.13
CA LEU A 32 -3.42 -8.42 0.42
C LEU A 32 -2.67 -8.75 1.72
N LYS A 33 -1.35 -8.68 1.67
CA LYS A 33 -0.50 -8.90 2.85
C LYS A 33 -0.74 -7.76 3.85
N LYS A 34 -0.71 -8.04 5.16
CA LYS A 34 -0.67 -7.00 6.19
C LYS A 34 0.67 -6.28 6.14
N TYR A 35 0.65 -4.97 6.30
CA TYR A 35 1.85 -4.16 6.41
C TYR A 35 2.34 -4.15 7.87
N ARG A 36 3.65 -4.32 8.07
CA ARG A 36 4.29 -4.52 9.40
C ARG A 36 5.52 -3.62 9.60
N GLY A 37 5.55 -2.43 9.00
CA GLY A 37 6.65 -1.48 9.17
C GLY A 37 7.94 -1.95 8.49
N ALA A 38 7.98 -1.83 7.17
CA ALA A 38 9.13 -2.24 6.36
C ALA A 38 9.77 -1.03 5.65
N SER A 39 10.71 -1.28 4.74
CA SER A 39 11.38 -0.21 3.98
C SER A 39 10.41 0.67 3.18
N VAL A 40 10.83 1.88 2.84
CA VAL A 40 10.05 2.82 2.00
C VAL A 40 9.59 2.19 0.69
N ARG A 41 10.45 1.40 0.04
CA ARG A 41 10.10 0.69 -1.20
C ARG A 41 8.97 -0.31 -0.99
N GLU A 42 8.96 -0.99 0.16
CA GLU A 42 7.87 -1.89 0.51
C GLU A 42 6.58 -1.14 0.83
N TRP A 43 6.64 -0.02 1.56
CA TRP A 43 5.47 0.84 1.77
C TRP A 43 4.88 1.32 0.45
N LEU A 44 5.70 1.83 -0.47
CA LEU A 44 5.24 2.34 -1.77
C LEU A 44 4.58 1.25 -2.61
N LYS A 45 5.20 0.05 -2.67
CA LYS A 45 4.63 -1.10 -3.37
C LYS A 45 3.32 -1.55 -2.74
N TRP A 46 3.31 -1.72 -1.42
CA TRP A 46 2.14 -2.15 -0.67
C TRP A 46 0.98 -1.15 -0.79
N GLY A 47 1.27 0.14 -0.68
CA GLY A 47 0.30 1.22 -0.83
C GLY A 47 -0.29 1.27 -2.24
N TYR A 48 0.50 0.98 -3.27
CA TYR A 48 -0.01 0.81 -4.63
C TYR A 48 -1.00 -0.37 -4.71
N GLU A 49 -0.64 -1.54 -4.18
CA GLU A 49 -1.52 -2.72 -4.17
C GLU A 49 -2.83 -2.46 -3.41
N PHE A 50 -2.76 -1.79 -2.26
CA PHE A 50 -3.92 -1.35 -1.49
C PHE A 50 -4.85 -0.44 -2.31
N ARG A 51 -4.30 0.60 -2.97
CA ARG A 51 -5.10 1.51 -3.80
C ARG A 51 -5.76 0.80 -4.98
N GLN A 52 -5.06 -0.14 -5.62
CA GLN A 52 -5.65 -0.95 -6.69
C GLN A 52 -6.80 -1.82 -6.18
N LEU A 53 -6.66 -2.42 -5.00
CA LEU A 53 -7.74 -3.16 -4.36
C LEU A 53 -8.94 -2.26 -4.04
N ALA A 54 -8.69 -1.11 -3.42
CA ALA A 54 -9.75 -0.14 -3.07
C ALA A 54 -10.52 0.31 -4.31
N LYS A 55 -9.82 0.56 -5.43
CA LYS A 55 -10.43 0.88 -6.72
C LYS A 55 -11.30 -0.26 -7.24
N LYS A 56 -10.78 -1.50 -7.24
CA LYS A 56 -11.53 -2.68 -7.70
C LYS A 56 -12.77 -2.97 -6.85
N LYS A 57 -12.72 -2.68 -5.56
CA LYS A 57 -13.83 -2.85 -4.61
C LYS A 57 -14.76 -1.64 -4.55
N ASN A 58 -14.45 -0.57 -5.28
CA ASN A 58 -15.15 0.71 -5.27
C ASN A 58 -15.35 1.27 -3.85
N TRP A 59 -14.29 1.26 -3.05
CA TRP A 59 -14.35 1.74 -1.66
C TRP A 59 -14.45 3.26 -1.57
N ASN A 60 -15.35 3.74 -0.72
CA ASN A 60 -15.36 5.12 -0.26
C ASN A 60 -14.25 5.37 0.78
N ASP A 61 -14.00 6.63 1.11
CA ASP A 61 -12.90 7.03 1.99
C ASP A 61 -13.00 6.44 3.40
N GLY A 62 -14.22 6.33 3.96
CA GLY A 62 -14.45 5.66 5.24
C GLY A 62 -14.09 4.18 5.21
N GLN A 63 -14.44 3.48 4.13
CA GLN A 63 -14.09 2.08 3.90
C GLN A 63 -12.59 1.90 3.71
N LYS A 64 -11.92 2.80 2.96
CA LYS A 64 -10.46 2.77 2.82
C LYS A 64 -9.78 2.92 4.18
N GLY A 65 -10.18 3.92 4.99
CA GLY A 65 -9.60 4.16 6.31
C GLY A 65 -9.80 3.00 7.28
N ALA A 66 -10.99 2.39 7.30
CA ALA A 66 -11.25 1.21 8.12
C ALA A 66 -10.40 -0.01 7.70
N ASN A 67 -10.29 -0.26 6.39
CA ASN A 67 -9.46 -1.36 5.88
C ASN A 67 -7.96 -1.11 6.11
N LEU A 68 -7.50 0.15 6.02
CA LEU A 68 -6.12 0.50 6.30
C LEU A 68 -5.72 0.11 7.73
N GLY A 69 -6.58 0.41 8.73
CA GLY A 69 -6.32 0.05 10.13
C GLY A 69 -6.32 -1.46 10.41
N VAL A 70 -7.04 -2.27 9.61
CA VAL A 70 -6.99 -3.74 9.71
C VAL A 70 -5.70 -4.29 9.08
N LEU A 71 -5.23 -3.65 8.03
CA LEU A 71 -4.10 -4.12 7.23
C LEU A 71 -2.75 -3.65 7.75
N ILE A 72 -2.68 -2.54 8.48
CA ILE A 72 -1.47 -2.10 9.18
C ILE A 72 -1.57 -2.61 10.61
N GLU A 73 -0.77 -3.62 10.93
CA GLU A 73 -0.91 -4.37 12.18
C GLU A 73 -0.19 -3.66 13.34
N GLY A 74 -0.90 -3.36 14.44
CA GLY A 74 -0.28 -3.05 15.73
C GLY A 74 0.20 -1.61 15.96
N GLU A 75 -0.05 -0.66 15.05
CA GLU A 75 0.35 0.73 15.28
C GLU A 75 -0.81 1.56 15.89
N LEU A 76 -0.71 1.81 17.20
CA LEU A 76 -1.51 2.83 17.90
C LEU A 76 -1.51 4.17 17.16
N ALA A 77 -0.37 4.53 16.56
CA ALA A 77 -0.22 5.76 15.77
C ALA A 77 -1.19 5.84 14.57
N VAL A 78 -1.55 4.73 13.92
CA VAL A 78 -2.51 4.74 12.80
C VAL A 78 -3.93 5.02 13.31
N VAL A 79 -4.27 4.53 14.50
CA VAL A 79 -5.58 4.79 15.12
C VAL A 79 -5.68 6.27 15.50
N GLU A 80 -4.65 6.82 16.13
CA GLU A 80 -4.57 8.24 16.51
C GLU A 80 -4.66 9.15 15.27
N LEU A 81 -3.88 8.86 14.22
CA LEU A 81 -3.94 9.59 12.95
C LEU A 81 -5.32 9.54 12.30
N ARG A 82 -6.04 8.42 12.40
CA ARG A 82 -7.39 8.29 11.87
C ARG A 82 -8.39 9.15 12.64
N GLU A 83 -8.28 9.18 13.97
CA GLU A 83 -9.11 10.06 14.80
C GLU A 83 -8.86 11.53 14.51
N GLU A 84 -7.59 11.92 14.36
CA GLU A 84 -7.22 13.28 13.98
C GLU A 84 -7.75 13.66 12.60
N ALA A 85 -7.56 12.81 11.60
CA ALA A 85 -8.07 13.04 10.24
C ALA A 85 -9.59 13.19 10.24
N SER A 86 -10.29 12.42 11.08
CA SER A 86 -11.75 12.53 11.24
C SER A 86 -12.16 13.87 11.86
N LYS A 87 -11.45 14.33 12.90
CA LYS A 87 -11.69 15.66 13.53
C LYS A 87 -11.45 16.81 12.55
N LYS A 88 -10.41 16.68 11.72
CA LYS A 88 -10.01 17.68 10.72
C LYS A 88 -10.79 17.56 9.39
N GLN A 89 -11.65 16.55 9.25
CA GLN A 89 -12.36 16.22 8.00
C GLN A 89 -11.40 16.09 6.80
N GLU A 90 -10.24 15.49 7.03
CA GLU A 90 -9.22 15.29 6.00
C GLU A 90 -9.67 14.25 4.97
N THR A 91 -9.15 14.42 3.74
CA THR A 91 -9.33 13.40 2.71
C THR A 91 -8.59 12.12 3.07
N PHE A 92 -9.02 10.99 2.52
CA PHE A 92 -8.29 9.73 2.71
C PHE A 92 -6.83 9.82 2.26
N GLU A 93 -6.51 10.54 1.18
CA GLU A 93 -5.13 10.63 0.68
C GLU A 93 -4.22 11.43 1.62
N THR A 94 -4.75 12.45 2.29
CA THR A 94 -4.01 13.19 3.33
C THR A 94 -3.69 12.27 4.51
N PHE A 95 -4.70 11.58 5.04
CA PHE A 95 -4.54 10.59 6.10
C PHE A 95 -3.54 9.49 5.71
N PHE A 96 -3.68 8.92 4.51
CA PHE A 96 -2.81 7.86 4.01
C PHE A 96 -1.35 8.32 3.86
N SER A 97 -1.13 9.57 3.44
CA SER A 97 0.21 10.16 3.36
C SER A 97 0.84 10.32 4.74
N ASN A 98 0.06 10.79 5.72
CA ASN A 98 0.52 10.93 7.12
C ASN A 98 0.92 9.58 7.72
N VAL A 99 0.15 8.52 7.46
CA VAL A 99 0.53 7.15 7.85
C VAL A 99 1.82 6.72 7.15
N GLY A 100 1.96 7.05 5.86
CA GLY A 100 3.18 6.75 5.12
C GLY A 100 4.43 7.39 5.69
N PHE A 101 4.34 8.62 6.19
CA PHE A 101 5.47 9.30 6.84
C PHE A 101 5.94 8.61 8.13
N LEU A 102 5.11 7.79 8.78
CA LEU A 102 5.57 6.96 9.90
C LEU A 102 6.55 5.87 9.46
N SER A 103 6.44 5.43 8.20
CA SER A 103 7.26 4.37 7.60
C SER A 103 8.42 4.89 6.76
N VAL A 104 8.45 6.19 6.47
CA VAL A 104 9.43 6.80 5.57
C VAL A 104 10.37 7.70 6.36
N PRO A 105 11.68 7.37 6.43
CA PRO A 105 12.68 8.26 7.01
C PRO A 105 12.61 9.65 6.38
N SER A 106 12.75 10.70 7.18
CA SER A 106 12.63 12.09 6.72
C SER A 106 13.71 12.49 5.70
N ASP A 107 14.85 11.81 5.73
CA ASP A 107 16.00 11.96 4.85
C ASP A 107 15.94 11.08 3.59
N PHE A 108 14.89 10.26 3.42
CA PHE A 108 14.79 9.34 2.28
C PHE A 108 14.87 10.04 0.92
N ALA A 109 14.38 11.28 0.82
CA ALA A 109 14.52 12.08 -0.40
C ALA A 109 15.98 12.46 -0.68
N GLU A 110 16.74 12.82 0.36
CA GLU A 110 18.16 13.13 0.25
C GLU A 110 18.98 11.89 -0.11
N ASP A 111 18.64 10.74 0.47
CA ASP A 111 19.22 9.44 0.12
C ASP A 111 18.95 9.08 -1.35
N LEU A 112 17.71 9.26 -1.82
CA LEU A 112 17.36 9.03 -3.22
C LEU A 112 18.12 9.96 -4.16
N ASP A 113 18.21 11.25 -3.84
CA ASP A 113 18.95 12.21 -4.66
C ASP A 113 20.44 11.87 -4.69
N ASN A 114 21.01 11.46 -3.56
CA ASN A 114 22.37 10.94 -3.49
C ASN A 114 22.54 9.68 -4.34
N GLU A 115 21.65 8.68 -4.23
CA GLU A 115 21.70 7.47 -5.08
C GLU A 115 21.66 7.84 -6.57
N LEU A 116 20.75 8.72 -6.97
CA LEU A 116 20.58 9.18 -8.35
C LEU A 116 21.80 9.95 -8.85
N TRP A 117 22.39 10.80 -8.02
CA TRP A 117 23.60 11.56 -8.37
C TRP A 117 24.81 10.65 -8.63
N HIS A 118 24.92 9.58 -7.85
CA HIS A 118 26.01 8.61 -8.00
C HIS A 118 25.73 7.55 -9.09
N MET A 119 24.52 7.50 -9.64
CA MET A 119 24.21 6.60 -10.76
C MET A 119 24.90 7.03 -12.06
N LYS A 120 26.00 6.33 -12.40
CA LYS A 120 26.70 6.50 -13.67
C LYS A 120 26.52 5.31 -14.60
N LYS A 121 26.24 5.59 -15.88
CA LYS A 121 26.28 4.58 -16.95
C LYS A 121 27.76 4.31 -17.28
N HIS A 122 28.23 3.09 -17.04
CA HIS A 122 29.55 2.70 -17.55
C HIS A 122 29.58 2.71 -19.10
N GLN A 123 30.74 3.01 -19.68
CA GLN A 123 30.89 3.15 -21.13
C GLN A 123 30.59 1.84 -21.89
N ASP A 124 30.97 0.70 -21.32
CA ASP A 124 30.71 -0.66 -21.82
C ASP A 124 29.23 -1.09 -21.75
N LYS A 125 28.40 -0.35 -21.00
CA LYS A 125 27.00 -0.66 -20.78
C LYS A 125 26.10 0.08 -21.77
N SER A 126 25.20 -0.63 -22.44
CA SER A 126 24.18 0.01 -23.28
C SER A 126 23.17 0.80 -22.45
N VAL A 127 22.54 1.81 -23.04
CA VAL A 127 21.50 2.64 -22.38
C VAL A 127 20.35 1.78 -21.89
N HIS A 128 19.92 0.78 -22.66
CA HIS A 128 18.87 -0.16 -22.23
C HIS A 128 19.25 -0.97 -20.99
N LYS A 129 20.49 -1.50 -20.92
CA LYS A 129 20.95 -2.22 -19.73
C LYS A 129 21.08 -1.31 -18.51
N PHE A 130 21.36 -0.02 -18.71
CA PHE A 130 21.42 0.97 -17.63
C PHE A 130 20.03 1.34 -17.12
N ALA A 131 19.10 1.68 -18.03
CA ALA A 131 17.72 2.00 -17.69
C ALA A 131 16.98 0.84 -16.98
N ALA A 132 17.33 -0.41 -17.30
CA ALA A 132 16.78 -1.57 -16.61
C ALA A 132 17.14 -1.66 -15.11
N ARG A 133 18.14 -0.92 -14.62
CA ARG A 133 18.46 -0.84 -13.18
C ARG A 133 17.53 0.07 -12.38
N VAL A 134 16.79 0.94 -13.07
CA VAL A 134 15.96 1.99 -12.47
C VAL A 134 14.47 1.58 -12.43
N LYS A 135 14.14 0.43 -13.02
CA LYS A 135 12.81 -0.18 -12.98
C LYS A 135 12.66 -1.08 -11.77
#